data_AF-A0A314ZET3-F1
#
_entry.id   AF-A0A314ZET3-F1
#
_cell.length_a   1.000
_cell.length_b   1.000
_cell.length_c   1.000
_cell.angle_alpha   90.00
_cell.angle_beta   90.00
_cell.angle_gamma   90.00
#
_symmetry.space_group_name_H-M   'P 1'
#
loop_
_entity.id
_entity.type
_entity.pdbx_description
1 polymer ?
#
loop_
_entity_poly.entity_id
_entity_poly.type
_entity_poly.pdbx_seq_one_letter_code
_entity_poly.pdbx_strand_id
1 'polypeptide(L)'
;MDGNRRYAKKRKLKEGDGHRVGDPEEVQSLMDLMQEKIEGLIKEESIVNRYGIRVHFIGNLKLLSEPVRLAAERAMEATANNSSGVLSICIAYTSTDEIVHAVQESCEEKSDEISVMNASGDGYGLLQLGGNEKEERENIVKLTDIEKHMYMAVAPDPDILIQCTLLFVLSICALAGDWFPAFHLGDLELSA
;
A
#
# COMPACT_ATOMS: atom_id res chain seq x y z
N MET A 1 -9.60 -8.30 -1.57
CA MET A 1 -10.60 -9.04 -2.37
C MET A 1 -10.15 -10.48 -2.45
N ASP A 2 -10.80 -11.39 -1.74
CA ASP A 2 -10.42 -12.79 -1.67
C ASP A 2 -11.60 -13.68 -2.12
N GLY A 3 -11.34 -14.93 -2.46
CA GLY A 3 -12.38 -15.89 -2.87
C GLY A 3 -12.57 -16.06 -4.39
N ASN A 4 -11.84 -15.32 -5.23
CA ASN A 4 -11.93 -15.44 -6.71
C ASN A 4 -11.72 -16.89 -7.17
N ARG A 5 -10.77 -17.59 -6.55
CA ARG A 5 -10.51 -19.02 -6.80
C ARG A 5 -11.71 -19.91 -6.48
N ARG A 6 -12.36 -19.70 -5.32
CA ARG A 6 -13.54 -20.48 -4.92
C ARG A 6 -14.71 -20.22 -5.86
N TYR A 7 -14.88 -18.96 -6.27
CA TYR A 7 -15.88 -18.56 -7.23
C TYR A 7 -15.68 -19.24 -8.59
N ALA A 8 -14.47 -19.18 -9.14
CA ALA A 8 -14.13 -19.81 -10.42
C ALA A 8 -14.36 -21.33 -10.41
N LYS A 9 -13.92 -22.01 -9.34
CA LYS A 9 -14.13 -23.46 -9.16
C LYS A 9 -15.62 -23.82 -9.06
N LYS A 10 -16.41 -23.04 -8.31
CA LYS A 10 -17.88 -23.24 -8.17
C LYS A 10 -18.59 -23.08 -9.51
N ARG A 11 -18.13 -22.15 -10.35
CA ARG A 11 -18.73 -21.82 -11.65
C ARG A 11 -18.16 -22.64 -12.82
N LYS A 12 -17.21 -23.57 -12.58
CA LYS A 12 -16.50 -24.34 -13.62
C LYS A 12 -15.88 -23.45 -14.71
N LEU A 13 -15.34 -22.31 -14.27
CA LEU A 13 -14.62 -21.37 -15.15
C LEU A 13 -13.27 -21.96 -15.55
N LYS A 14 -12.64 -21.39 -16.59
CA LYS A 14 -11.37 -21.89 -17.12
C LYS A 14 -10.26 -21.72 -16.08
N GLU A 15 -9.22 -22.56 -16.18
CA GLU A 15 -8.03 -22.42 -15.35
C GLU A 15 -7.39 -21.05 -15.64
N GLY A 16 -7.14 -20.24 -14.59
CA GLY A 16 -6.76 -18.81 -14.69
C GLY A 16 -7.88 -17.82 -14.32
N ASP A 17 -9.16 -18.21 -14.39
CA ASP A 17 -10.29 -17.33 -13.99
C ASP A 17 -10.41 -17.14 -12.47
N GLY A 18 -9.60 -17.90 -11.70
CA GLY A 18 -9.54 -17.87 -10.24
C GLY A 18 -8.09 -17.89 -9.77
N HIS A 19 -7.42 -16.74 -9.94
CA HIS A 19 -5.99 -16.49 -9.72
C HIS A 19 -5.32 -17.45 -8.70
N ARG A 20 -4.38 -18.27 -9.16
CA ARG A 20 -3.41 -19.01 -8.35
C ARG A 20 -2.13 -18.18 -8.27
N VAL A 21 -1.48 -18.28 -7.12
CA VAL A 21 -0.11 -17.81 -6.93
C VAL A 21 0.81 -19.01 -7.11
N GLY A 22 1.76 -18.96 -8.05
CA GLY A 22 2.86 -19.91 -8.16
C GLY A 22 3.18 -20.48 -9.56
N ASP A 23 2.31 -20.31 -10.56
CA ASP A 23 2.59 -20.71 -11.94
C ASP A 23 3.09 -19.49 -12.75
N PRO A 24 4.28 -19.52 -13.37
CA PRO A 24 4.78 -18.42 -14.19
C PRO A 24 3.83 -17.96 -15.29
N GLU A 25 3.10 -18.89 -15.92
CA GLU A 25 2.14 -18.55 -16.99
C GLU A 25 0.92 -17.78 -16.44
N GLU A 26 0.49 -18.14 -15.22
CA GLU A 26 -0.62 -17.48 -14.56
C GLU A 26 -0.23 -16.13 -13.97
N VAL A 27 1.00 -16.01 -13.46
CA VAL A 27 1.54 -14.71 -13.04
C VAL A 27 1.60 -13.77 -14.23
N GLN A 28 2.07 -14.23 -15.39
CA GLN A 28 2.07 -13.43 -16.61
C GLN A 28 0.65 -13.04 -17.02
N SER A 29 -0.28 -13.98 -17.02
CA SER A 29 -1.69 -13.73 -17.33
C SER A 29 -2.33 -12.70 -16.37
N LEU A 30 -1.97 -12.73 -15.08
CA LEU A 30 -2.42 -11.77 -14.09
C LEU A 30 -1.82 -10.38 -14.34
N MET A 31 -0.54 -10.30 -14.72
CA MET A 31 0.11 -9.03 -15.08
C MET A 31 -0.52 -8.43 -16.33
N ASP A 32 -0.79 -9.23 -17.36
CA ASP A 32 -1.44 -8.79 -18.60
C ASP A 32 -2.87 -8.27 -18.31
N LEU A 33 -3.62 -9.00 -17.48
CA LEU A 33 -4.95 -8.57 -17.02
C LEU A 33 -4.87 -7.26 -16.22
N MET A 34 -3.89 -7.13 -15.34
CA MET A 34 -3.68 -5.91 -14.55
C MET A 34 -3.38 -4.73 -15.47
N GLN A 35 -2.51 -4.89 -16.46
CA GLN A 35 -2.23 -3.87 -17.47
C GLN A 35 -3.51 -3.45 -18.20
N GLU A 36 -4.28 -4.41 -18.72
CA GLU A 36 -5.53 -4.15 -19.44
C GLU A 36 -6.52 -3.35 -18.59
N LYS A 37 -6.67 -3.71 -17.31
CA LYS A 37 -7.57 -3.01 -16.39
C LYS A 37 -7.09 -1.61 -16.06
N ILE A 38 -5.79 -1.42 -15.79
CA ILE A 38 -5.23 -0.10 -15.50
C ILE A 38 -5.38 0.82 -16.73
N GLU A 39 -5.05 0.34 -17.93
CA GLU A 39 -5.25 1.11 -19.16
C GLU A 39 -6.73 1.41 -19.41
N GLY A 40 -7.62 0.49 -19.04
CA GLY A 40 -9.07 0.70 -19.04
C GLY A 40 -9.53 1.83 -18.12
N LEU A 41 -8.85 2.08 -16.99
CA LEU A 41 -9.17 3.20 -16.09
C LEU A 41 -8.85 4.56 -16.73
N ILE A 42 -7.87 4.62 -17.63
CA ILE A 42 -7.43 5.88 -18.27
C ILE A 42 -8.34 6.28 -19.44
N LYS A 43 -9.10 5.33 -20.02
CA LYS A 43 -9.99 5.62 -21.15
C LYS A 43 -11.01 6.71 -20.79
N GLU A 44 -11.30 7.59 -21.74
CA GLU A 44 -12.13 8.79 -21.54
C GLU A 44 -13.55 8.45 -21.03
N GLU A 45 -14.08 7.28 -21.40
CA GLU A 45 -15.37 6.76 -20.93
C GLU A 45 -15.32 6.04 -19.57
N SER A 46 -14.18 6.02 -18.90
CA SER A 46 -14.05 5.32 -17.63
C SER A 46 -14.89 6.01 -16.54
N ILE A 47 -15.37 5.19 -15.59
CA ILE A 47 -16.05 5.68 -14.39
C ILE A 47 -15.17 6.68 -13.62
N VAL A 48 -13.85 6.54 -13.72
CA VAL A 48 -12.88 7.36 -13.00
C VAL A 48 -12.93 8.79 -13.51
N ASN A 49 -12.91 8.99 -14.83
CA ASN A 49 -13.01 10.31 -15.44
C ASN A 49 -14.42 10.91 -15.29
N ARG A 50 -15.45 10.08 -15.47
CA ARG A 50 -16.84 10.53 -15.38
C ARG A 50 -17.23 11.03 -13.98
N TYR A 51 -16.73 10.40 -12.93
CA TYR A 51 -17.01 10.79 -11.54
C TYR A 51 -15.92 11.69 -10.94
N GLY A 52 -14.82 11.95 -11.66
CA GLY A 52 -13.70 12.74 -11.15
C GLY A 52 -13.01 12.06 -9.96
N ILE A 53 -12.72 10.76 -10.08
CA ILE A 53 -12.02 9.97 -9.07
C ILE A 53 -10.51 10.05 -9.35
N ARG A 54 -9.71 10.32 -8.31
CA ARG A 54 -8.25 10.25 -8.35
C ARG A 54 -7.80 8.86 -7.96
N VAL A 55 -6.96 8.23 -8.76
CA VAL A 55 -6.46 6.87 -8.49
C VAL A 55 -5.05 6.94 -7.93
N HIS A 56 -4.76 6.18 -6.88
CA HIS A 56 -3.41 5.94 -6.37
C HIS A 56 -3.12 4.44 -6.36
N PHE A 57 -1.94 4.05 -6.82
CA PHE A 57 -1.44 2.69 -6.65
C PHE A 57 -0.47 2.67 -5.47
N ILE A 58 -0.70 1.75 -4.53
CA ILE A 58 0.01 1.66 -3.25
C ILE A 58 0.72 0.32 -3.16
N GLY A 59 2.00 0.31 -2.77
CA GLY A 59 2.81 -0.90 -2.61
C GLY A 59 4.10 -0.86 -3.44
N ASN A 60 4.78 -2.01 -3.52
CA ASN A 60 6.08 -2.08 -4.16
C ASN A 60 5.96 -2.24 -5.69
N LEU A 61 5.78 -1.11 -6.38
CA LEU A 61 5.65 -1.07 -7.85
C LEU A 61 6.91 -1.56 -8.59
N LYS A 62 8.07 -1.64 -7.92
CA LYS A 62 9.32 -2.17 -8.50
C LYS A 62 9.24 -3.67 -8.76
N LEU A 63 8.32 -4.38 -8.10
CA LEU A 63 8.06 -5.81 -8.32
C LEU A 63 7.18 -6.09 -9.54
N LEU A 64 6.58 -5.05 -10.13
CA LEU A 64 5.73 -5.17 -11.30
C LEU A 64 6.55 -5.19 -12.59
N SER A 65 6.00 -5.81 -13.63
CA SER A 65 6.57 -5.70 -14.96
C SER A 65 6.55 -4.24 -15.42
N GLU A 66 7.57 -3.83 -16.17
CA GLU A 66 7.69 -2.48 -16.72
C GLU A 66 6.38 -1.95 -17.37
N PRO A 67 5.68 -2.70 -18.24
CA PRO A 67 4.45 -2.20 -18.86
C PRO A 67 3.35 -1.91 -17.84
N VAL A 68 3.20 -2.73 -16.81
CA VAL A 68 2.20 -2.54 -15.74
C VAL A 68 2.57 -1.31 -14.90
N ARG A 69 3.84 -1.16 -14.53
CA ARG A 69 4.33 0.01 -13.77
C ARG A 69 4.08 1.30 -14.53
N LEU A 70 4.43 1.35 -15.82
CA LEU A 70 4.19 2.52 -16.67
C LEU A 70 2.69 2.80 -16.84
N ALA A 71 1.85 1.77 -16.95
CA ALA A 71 0.41 1.94 -16.99
C ALA A 71 -0.13 2.56 -15.68
N ALA A 72 0.36 2.09 -14.53
CA ALA A 72 -0.01 2.61 -13.22
C ALA A 72 0.39 4.08 -13.05
N GLU A 73 1.63 4.44 -13.43
CA GLU A 73 2.13 5.83 -13.39
C GLU A 73 1.27 6.75 -14.27
N ARG A 74 1.01 6.35 -15.53
CA ARG A 74 0.14 7.12 -16.43
C ARG A 74 -1.27 7.30 -15.87
N ALA A 75 -1.82 6.28 -15.20
CA ALA A 75 -3.15 6.37 -14.58
C ALA A 75 -3.18 7.33 -13.39
N MET A 76 -2.13 7.36 -12.57
CA MET A 76 -2.00 8.34 -11.48
C MET A 76 -1.87 9.76 -12.02
N GLU A 77 -1.07 9.96 -13.06
CA GLU A 77 -0.91 11.27 -13.72
C GLU A 77 -2.21 11.75 -14.37
N ALA A 78 -2.87 10.89 -15.14
CA ALA A 78 -4.13 11.23 -15.82
C ALA A 78 -5.24 11.62 -14.85
N THR A 79 -5.22 11.07 -13.63
CA THR A 79 -6.25 11.29 -12.62
C THR A 79 -5.80 12.23 -11.50
N ALA A 80 -4.59 12.82 -11.59
CA ALA A 80 -4.01 13.65 -10.53
C ALA A 80 -4.84 14.90 -10.20
N ASN A 81 -5.52 15.47 -11.20
CA ASN A 81 -6.32 16.69 -11.06
C ASN A 81 -7.75 16.43 -10.57
N ASN A 82 -8.12 15.17 -10.36
CA ASN A 82 -9.45 14.79 -9.89
C ASN A 82 -9.57 15.01 -8.37
N SER A 83 -10.72 15.51 -7.92
CA SER A 83 -10.93 15.90 -6.51
C SER A 83 -12.23 15.36 -5.90
N SER A 84 -13.10 14.70 -6.67
CA SER A 84 -14.40 14.22 -6.16
C SER A 84 -14.28 13.01 -5.23
N GLY A 85 -13.24 12.20 -5.39
CA GLY A 85 -12.97 11.03 -4.55
C GLY A 85 -11.61 10.42 -4.85
N VAL A 86 -11.10 9.61 -3.93
CA VAL A 86 -9.81 8.92 -4.07
C VAL A 86 -10.03 7.42 -4.05
N LEU A 87 -9.48 6.70 -5.04
CA LEU A 87 -9.43 5.25 -5.10
C LEU A 87 -7.98 4.79 -4.95
N SER A 88 -7.66 4.23 -3.79
CA SER A 88 -6.36 3.63 -3.52
C SER A 88 -6.39 2.13 -3.81
N ILE A 89 -5.51 1.67 -4.71
CA ILE A 89 -5.40 0.28 -5.14
C ILE A 89 -4.06 -0.28 -4.65
N CYS A 90 -4.10 -1.19 -3.70
CA CYS A 90 -2.90 -1.85 -3.18
C CYS A 90 -2.44 -2.98 -4.13
N ILE A 91 -1.24 -2.88 -4.69
CA ILE A 91 -0.65 -3.85 -5.63
C ILE A 91 0.73 -4.24 -5.13
N ALA A 92 1.04 -5.55 -5.12
CA ALA A 92 2.28 -6.08 -4.56
C ALA A 92 2.54 -5.52 -3.15
N TYR A 93 1.47 -5.42 -2.37
CA TYR A 93 1.45 -4.78 -1.06
C TYR A 93 1.29 -5.82 0.03
N THR A 94 2.13 -5.72 1.05
CA THR A 94 1.96 -6.46 2.32
C THR A 94 2.28 -5.50 3.45
N SER A 95 1.60 -5.59 4.59
CA SER A 95 1.89 -4.69 5.72
C SER A 95 3.31 -4.85 6.23
N THR A 96 3.87 -6.06 6.20
CA THR A 96 5.27 -6.27 6.58
C THR A 96 6.23 -5.54 5.64
N ASP A 97 6.01 -5.62 4.33
CA ASP A 97 6.82 -4.90 3.34
C ASP A 97 6.70 -3.38 3.52
N GLU A 98 5.49 -2.88 3.76
CA GLU A 98 5.25 -1.46 4.03
C GLU A 98 5.98 -0.98 5.29
N ILE A 99 5.87 -1.70 6.41
CA ILE A 99 6.55 -1.32 7.66
C ILE A 99 8.07 -1.31 7.46
N VAL A 100 8.62 -2.33 6.79
CA VAL A 100 10.06 -2.42 6.52
C VAL A 100 10.51 -1.27 5.64
N HIS A 101 9.78 -0.98 4.57
CA HIS A 101 10.04 0.16 3.69
C HIS A 101 10.00 1.48 4.46
N ALA A 102 8.95 1.72 5.25
CA ALA A 102 8.80 2.95 6.02
C ALA A 102 9.93 3.17 7.03
N VAL A 103 10.37 2.10 7.70
CA VAL A 103 11.51 2.16 8.63
C VAL A 103 12.82 2.43 7.89
N GLN A 104 13.05 1.80 6.73
CA GLN A 104 14.24 2.03 5.92
C GLN A 104 14.34 3.49 5.47
N GLU A 105 13.29 4.01 4.85
CA GLU A 105 13.22 5.40 4.38
C GLU A 105 13.37 6.39 5.55
N SER A 106 12.73 6.11 6.70
CA SER A 106 12.89 6.96 7.90
C SER A 106 14.32 6.98 8.44
N CYS A 107 15.04 5.85 8.34
CA CYS A 107 16.45 5.79 8.75
C CYS A 107 17.35 6.55 7.77
N GLU A 108 17.08 6.41 6.46
CA GLU A 108 17.85 7.08 5.41
C GLU A 108 17.69 8.61 5.50
N GLU A 109 16.45 9.13 5.58
CA GLU A 109 16.17 10.57 5.71
C GLU A 109 16.94 11.19 6.89
N LYS A 110 16.94 10.51 8.05
CA LYS A 110 17.63 11.00 9.25
C LYS A 110 19.14 10.87 9.19
N SER A 111 19.65 9.85 8.53
CA SER A 111 21.09 9.71 8.30
C SER A 111 21.63 10.83 7.41
N ASP A 112 20.84 11.27 6.43
CA ASP A 112 21.16 12.41 5.57
C ASP A 112 21.11 13.73 6.36
N GLU A 113 20.09 13.95 7.19
CA GLU A 113 20.00 15.14 8.06
C GLU A 113 21.21 15.29 8.99
N ILE A 114 21.64 14.19 9.63
CA ILE A 114 22.82 14.17 10.51
C ILE A 114 24.10 14.47 9.70
N SER A 115 24.20 13.96 8.48
CA SER A 115 25.36 14.19 7.60
C SER A 115 25.47 15.65 7.16
N VAL A 116 24.34 16.32 6.90
CA VAL A 116 24.29 17.74 6.53
C VAL A 116 24.61 18.67 7.72
N MET A 117 24.16 18.31 8.93
CA MET A 117 24.50 19.06 10.15
C MET A 117 26.00 19.02 10.46
N ASN A 118 26.65 17.88 10.23
CA ASN A 118 28.10 17.72 10.43
C ASN A 118 28.96 18.49 9.43
N ALA A 119 28.41 18.90 8.27
CA ALA A 119 29.11 19.69 7.26
C ALA A 119 29.06 21.21 7.53
N SER A 120 28.19 21.67 8.44
CA SER A 120 27.93 23.10 8.67
C SER A 120 28.79 23.75 9.77
N GLY A 121 29.73 23.02 10.37
CA GLY A 121 30.88 23.64 11.04
C GLY A 121 30.63 24.46 12.32
N ASP A 122 29.53 24.26 13.04
CA ASP A 122 29.41 24.76 14.42
C ASP A 122 29.71 23.62 15.40
N GLY A 123 30.96 23.60 15.87
CA GLY A 123 31.41 22.68 16.91
C GLY A 123 30.92 23.07 18.31
N TYR A 124 30.85 22.03 19.16
CA TYR A 124 30.67 21.94 20.63
C TYR A 124 29.31 22.40 21.21
N GLY A 125 28.62 21.72 22.14
CA GLY A 125 28.82 20.49 22.94
C GLY A 125 27.53 20.17 23.71
N LEU A 126 27.29 18.94 24.23
CA LEU A 126 27.54 18.64 25.65
C LEU A 126 27.41 17.11 25.90
N LEU A 127 28.53 16.37 25.84
CA LEU A 127 28.71 15.17 26.66
C LEU A 127 29.36 15.65 27.97
N GLN A 128 28.53 16.10 28.92
CA GLN A 128 29.00 16.39 30.26
C GLN A 128 28.72 15.19 31.15
N LEU A 129 29.79 14.46 31.45
CA LEU A 129 29.85 13.51 32.56
C LEU A 129 29.42 14.25 33.85
N GLY A 130 28.19 14.04 34.27
CA GLY A 130 27.61 14.68 35.46
C GLY A 130 26.22 14.13 35.72
N GLY A 131 26.12 13.18 36.65
CA GLY A 131 24.94 12.38 36.94
C GLY A 131 23.60 13.10 36.92
N ASN A 132 22.72 12.61 36.06
CA ASN A 132 21.31 12.34 36.35
C ASN A 132 20.88 11.20 35.41
N GLU A 133 20.53 10.05 35.97
CA GLU A 133 19.98 8.91 35.25
C GLU A 133 18.61 9.29 34.68
N LYS A 134 18.58 9.86 33.48
CA LYS A 134 17.46 10.00 32.53
C LYS A 134 17.87 10.88 31.34
N GLU A 135 19.00 10.58 30.71
CA GLU A 135 19.22 11.01 29.33
C GLU A 135 18.49 9.99 28.45
N GLU A 136 17.27 10.33 28.09
CA GLU A 136 16.56 9.71 26.98
C GLU A 136 17.55 9.65 25.82
N ARG A 137 17.89 8.44 25.36
CA ARG A 137 18.24 8.25 23.96
C ARG A 137 17.05 8.82 23.21
N GLU A 138 17.11 10.07 22.78
CA GLU A 138 16.09 10.63 21.90
C GLU A 138 15.96 9.62 20.77
N ASN A 139 14.78 8.99 20.68
CA ASN A 139 14.54 7.94 19.72
C ASN A 139 14.84 8.52 18.34
N ILE A 140 15.95 8.07 17.73
CA ILE A 140 16.46 8.59 16.46
C ILE A 140 15.36 8.51 15.42
N VAL A 141 14.44 7.54 15.48
CA VAL A 141 13.24 7.48 14.65
C VAL A 141 12.00 7.54 15.56
N LYS A 142 11.09 8.47 15.28
CA LYS A 142 9.80 8.63 15.96
C LYS A 142 8.70 7.96 15.13
N LEU A 143 7.57 7.67 15.76
CA LEU A 143 6.40 7.11 15.10
C LEU A 143 5.93 7.98 13.92
N THR A 144 5.97 9.30 14.09
CA THR A 144 5.60 10.28 13.05
C THR A 144 6.46 10.17 11.79
N ASP A 145 7.71 9.75 11.95
CA ASP A 145 8.62 9.57 10.82
C ASP A 145 8.25 8.31 10.04
N ILE A 146 7.90 7.24 10.75
CA ILE A 146 7.45 5.98 10.14
C ILE A 146 6.13 6.20 9.40
N GLU A 147 5.15 6.83 10.06
CA GLU A 147 3.83 7.13 9.47
C GLU A 147 3.94 7.93 8.18
N LYS A 148 4.86 8.91 8.12
CA LYS A 148 5.13 9.71 6.92
C LYS A 148 5.64 8.87 5.74
N HIS A 149 6.37 7.79 6.00
CA HIS A 149 6.96 6.93 4.96
C HIS A 149 6.16 5.66 4.66
N MET A 150 5.00 5.46 5.31
CA MET A 150 4.08 4.39 4.95
C MET A 150 3.50 4.63 3.55
N TYR A 151 3.32 3.58 2.75
CA TYR A 151 2.72 3.71 1.43
C TYR A 151 1.28 4.26 1.52
N MET A 152 0.57 3.94 2.61
CA MET A 152 -0.76 4.47 2.90
C MET A 152 -0.81 5.93 3.36
N ALA A 153 0.32 6.61 3.59
CA ALA A 153 0.34 8.01 4.04
C ALA A 153 -0.39 8.99 3.10
N VAL A 154 -0.61 8.59 1.84
CA VAL A 154 -1.38 9.36 0.84
C VAL A 154 -2.89 9.36 1.08
N ALA A 155 -3.39 8.48 1.95
CA ALA A 155 -4.82 8.31 2.23
C ALA A 155 -5.10 8.47 3.73
N PRO A 156 -6.30 8.98 4.10
CA PRO A 156 -6.71 8.99 5.49
C PRO A 156 -6.93 7.55 5.99
N ASP A 157 -6.91 7.45 7.31
CA ASP A 157 -7.20 6.23 8.06
C ASP A 157 -8.57 5.62 7.69
N PRO A 158 -8.64 4.32 7.36
CA PRO A 158 -9.90 3.69 7.00
C PRO A 158 -10.84 3.54 8.20
N ASP A 159 -12.05 4.09 8.11
CA ASP A 159 -13.10 3.88 9.14
C ASP A 159 -13.63 2.44 9.17
N ILE A 160 -13.64 1.77 8.02
CA ILE A 160 -14.26 0.44 7.83
C ILE A 160 -13.32 -0.45 7.02
N LEU A 161 -13.01 -1.63 7.56
CA LEU A 161 -12.29 -2.70 6.87
C LEU A 161 -13.26 -3.84 6.52
N ILE A 162 -13.41 -4.11 5.23
CA ILE A 162 -14.25 -5.21 4.73
C ILE A 162 -13.36 -6.30 4.13
N GLN A 163 -13.33 -7.47 4.77
CA GLN A 163 -12.64 -8.65 4.25
C GLN A 163 -13.66 -9.68 3.74
N CYS A 164 -13.67 -9.92 2.43
CA CYS A 164 -14.52 -10.92 1.82
C CYS A 164 -13.84 -12.30 1.82
N THR A 165 -13.90 -13.06 2.91
CA THR A 165 -13.61 -14.50 2.86
C THR A 165 -14.39 -15.31 3.90
N LEU A 166 -15.16 -16.31 3.44
CA LEU A 166 -15.70 -17.40 4.28
C LEU A 166 -14.59 -18.41 4.65
N LEU A 167 -13.51 -17.97 5.28
CA LEU A 167 -12.60 -18.81 6.08
C LEU A 167 -11.58 -17.91 6.77
N PHE A 168 -11.44 -18.09 8.08
CA PHE A 168 -10.44 -17.45 8.93
C PHE A 168 -9.03 -17.63 8.37
N VAL A 169 -8.54 -16.63 7.64
CA VAL A 169 -7.12 -16.31 7.56
C VAL A 169 -7.05 -14.81 7.79
N LEU A 170 -6.60 -14.44 8.99
CA LEU A 170 -6.05 -13.12 9.27
C LEU A 170 -4.87 -12.95 8.31
N SER A 171 -5.14 -12.39 7.12
CA SER A 171 -4.09 -11.77 6.35
C SER A 171 -3.64 -10.58 7.18
N ILE A 172 -2.36 -10.57 7.52
CA ILE A 172 -1.68 -9.60 8.37
C ILE A 172 -1.70 -8.25 7.65
N CYS A 173 -2.86 -7.59 7.63
CA CYS A 173 -3.05 -6.24 7.13
C CYS A 173 -3.14 -5.21 8.28
N ALA A 174 -3.19 -5.68 9.54
CA ALA A 174 -3.60 -4.87 10.68
C ALA A 174 -2.66 -4.98 11.88
N LEU A 175 -1.34 -4.91 11.68
CA LEU A 175 -0.37 -4.91 12.79
C LEU A 175 0.43 -3.61 12.95
N ALA A 176 0.21 -2.58 12.12
CA ALA A 176 0.96 -1.33 12.19
C ALA A 176 0.25 -0.17 12.92
N GLY A 177 -0.93 -0.39 13.49
CA GLY A 177 -1.57 0.58 14.36
C GLY A 177 -2.49 -0.13 15.34
N ASP A 178 -2.75 0.47 16.49
CA ASP A 178 -3.76 -0.04 17.42
C ASP A 178 -5.14 0.16 16.78
N TRP A 179 -5.62 -0.85 16.04
CA TRP A 179 -6.86 -0.80 15.29
C TRP A 179 -7.93 -1.70 15.93
N PHE A 180 -8.95 -1.09 16.53
CA PHE A 180 -10.25 -1.71 16.81
C PHE A 180 -11.31 -1.14 15.84
N PRO A 181 -11.38 -1.57 14.56
CA PRO A 181 -12.52 -1.24 13.73
C PRO A 181 -13.67 -2.22 14.00
N ALA A 182 -14.90 -1.71 13.91
CA ALA A 182 -16.10 -2.54 13.95
C ALA A 182 -16.14 -3.47 12.72
N PHE A 183 -15.80 -4.74 12.92
CA PHE A 183 -15.88 -5.75 11.87
C PHE A 183 -17.34 -6.00 11.48
N HIS A 184 -17.69 -5.73 10.23
CA HIS A 184 -18.98 -6.10 9.65
C HIS A 184 -18.76 -7.21 8.61
N LEU A 185 -19.18 -8.43 8.94
CA LEU A 185 -19.27 -9.53 7.98
C LEU A 185 -20.55 -9.34 7.14
N GLY A 186 -20.40 -8.98 5.87
CA GLY A 186 -21.51 -8.96 4.92
C GLY A 186 -21.70 -10.34 4.30
N ASP A 187 -22.68 -11.11 4.79
CA ASP A 187 -23.19 -12.29 4.09
C ASP A 187 -24.05 -11.83 2.91
N LEU A 188 -23.47 -11.82 1.70
CA LEU A 188 -24.24 -11.62 0.47
C LEU A 188 -24.73 -12.99 -0.05
N GLU A 189 -25.88 -13.44 0.46
CA GLU A 189 -26.67 -14.49 -0.19
C GLU A 189 -27.20 -13.97 -1.54
N LEU A 190 -26.52 -14.34 -2.62
CA LEU A 190 -27.07 -14.18 -3.97
C LEU A 190 -28.09 -15.30 -4.24
N SER A 191 -29.36 -14.97 -4.00
CA SER A 191 -30.53 -15.68 -4.53
C SER A 191 -30.63 -15.42 -6.05
N ALA A 192 -30.46 -16.48 -6.84
CA ALA A 192 -31.07 -16.69 -8.16
C ALA A 192 -30.88 -18.16 -8.56
#